data_AF-A0A269ZGT1-F1
#
_entry.id   AF-A0A269ZGT1-F1
#
_cell.length_a   1.000
_cell.length_b   1.000
_cell.length_c   1.000
_cell.angle_alpha   90.00
_cell.angle_beta   90.00
_cell.angle_gamma   90.00
#
_symmetry.space_group_name_H-M   'P 1'
#
loop_
_entity.id
_entity.type
_entity.pdbx_description
1 polymer ?
#
loop_
_entity_poly.entity_id
_entity_poly.type
_entity_poly.pdbx_seq_one_letter_code
_entity_poly.pdbx_strand_id
1 'polypeptide(L)'
;MEYMDRYRLAGGLLWTALGLVVAGIGVLQGVTVGPIVTALTALTVIAGVAALTRSRWARWVTGRLLGVVVGIELLLSVADRFGLLGAPGAPGVSWGSWPEFLAYVGVLLPWAPGVLVTVAGVIATVAEAALGTLLIVGPLWRWVGKLAAGLLLCFLIAMLPTVGFAEVVRYGVVLQIGAVLIVSARGSWPRRDHRAEADASQRRPIDRSRAG
;
A
#
# COMPACT_ATOMS: atom_id res chain seq x y z
N MET A 1 3.25 -3.14 -23.09
CA MET A 1 3.10 -2.69 -21.69
C MET A 1 2.23 -3.61 -20.83
N GLU A 2 1.25 -4.33 -21.40
CA GLU A 2 0.34 -5.23 -20.65
C GLU A 2 1.05 -6.45 -20.02
N TYR A 3 2.12 -6.97 -20.65
CA TYR A 3 2.93 -8.06 -20.12
C TYR A 3 3.58 -7.73 -18.77
N MET A 4 4.13 -6.52 -18.61
CA MET A 4 4.80 -6.08 -17.37
C MET A 4 3.81 -5.91 -16.21
N ASP A 5 2.54 -5.62 -16.48
CA ASP A 5 1.52 -5.48 -15.43
C ASP A 5 1.12 -6.84 -14.85
N ARG A 6 1.26 -7.94 -15.62
CA ARG A 6 1.01 -9.30 -15.14
C ARG A 6 2.04 -9.73 -14.09
N TYR A 7 3.33 -9.45 -14.29
CA TYR A 7 4.37 -9.76 -13.29
C TYR A 7 4.21 -8.96 -12.01
N ARG A 8 3.81 -7.69 -12.12
CA ARG A 8 3.56 -6.83 -10.96
C ARG A 8 2.38 -7.33 -10.15
N LEU A 9 1.30 -7.71 -10.84
CA LEU A 9 0.15 -8.29 -10.18
C LEU A 9 0.49 -9.63 -9.53
N ALA A 10 1.24 -10.50 -10.21
CA ALA A 10 1.70 -11.75 -9.64
C ALA A 10 2.53 -11.51 -8.37
N GLY A 11 3.47 -10.55 -8.40
CA GLY A 11 4.24 -10.14 -7.22
C GLY A 11 3.35 -9.65 -6.08
N GLY A 12 2.36 -8.79 -6.37
CA GLY A 12 1.40 -8.32 -5.37
C GLY A 12 0.59 -9.47 -4.74
N LEU A 13 0.07 -10.39 -5.56
CA LEU A 13 -0.68 -11.56 -5.08
C LEU A 13 0.19 -12.52 -4.26
N LEU A 14 1.44 -12.74 -4.67
CA LEU A 14 2.39 -13.56 -3.93
C LEU A 14 2.68 -12.97 -2.55
N TRP A 15 2.95 -11.66 -2.46
CA TRP A 15 3.15 -10.98 -1.19
C TRP A 15 1.88 -10.96 -0.33
N THR A 16 0.70 -10.81 -0.92
CA THR A 16 -0.56 -10.96 -0.18
C THR A 16 -0.73 -12.36 0.38
N ALA A 17 -0.47 -13.41 -0.42
CA ALA A 17 -0.55 -14.79 0.05
C ALA A 17 0.45 -15.06 1.18
N LEU A 18 1.70 -14.59 1.03
CA LEU A 18 2.72 -14.68 2.07
C LEU A 18 2.28 -13.93 3.34
N GLY A 19 1.74 -12.72 3.21
CA GLY A 19 1.24 -11.92 4.33
C GLY A 19 0.10 -12.61 5.08
N LEU A 20 -0.81 -13.29 4.37
CA LEU A 20 -1.87 -14.10 4.99
C LEU A 20 -1.31 -15.30 5.76
N VAL A 21 -0.30 -15.98 5.22
CA VAL A 21 0.37 -17.09 5.91
C VAL A 21 1.07 -16.58 7.17
N VAL A 22 1.81 -15.48 7.08
CA VAL A 22 2.50 -14.84 8.21
C VAL A 22 1.50 -14.42 9.29
N ALA A 23 0.41 -13.75 8.91
CA ALA A 23 -0.65 -13.35 9.83
C ALA A 23 -1.32 -14.57 10.48
N GLY A 24 -1.62 -15.62 9.70
CA GLY A 24 -2.21 -16.86 10.22
C GLY A 24 -1.32 -17.56 11.23
N ILE A 25 -0.02 -17.70 10.94
CA ILE A 25 0.95 -18.26 11.89
C ILE A 25 1.02 -17.43 13.17
N GLY A 26 1.07 -16.10 13.05
CA GLY A 26 1.10 -15.23 14.22
C GLY A 26 -0.15 -15.33 15.09
N VAL A 27 -1.35 -15.39 14.49
CA VAL A 27 -2.59 -15.61 15.23
C VAL A 27 -2.60 -16.96 15.94
N LEU A 28 -2.12 -18.03 15.27
CA LEU A 28 -1.97 -19.35 15.90
C LEU A 28 -0.97 -19.35 17.06
N GLN A 29 0.01 -18.44 17.06
CA GLN A 29 0.97 -18.22 18.14
C GLN A 29 0.46 -17.24 19.22
N GLY A 30 -0.79 -16.77 19.13
CA GLY A 30 -1.40 -15.86 20.10
C GLY A 30 -1.10 -14.37 19.89
N VAL A 31 -0.54 -13.97 18.74
CA VAL A 31 -0.33 -12.56 18.41
C VAL A 31 -1.67 -11.89 18.10
N THR A 32 -1.98 -10.80 18.80
CA THR A 32 -3.18 -10.01 18.56
C THR A 32 -2.97 -9.02 17.41
N VAL A 33 -3.81 -9.11 16.38
CA VAL A 33 -3.82 -8.19 15.25
C VAL A 33 -4.90 -7.14 15.48
N GLY A 34 -4.54 -5.86 15.39
CA GLY A 34 -5.47 -4.75 15.61
C GLY A 34 -6.53 -4.63 14.51
N PRO A 35 -7.67 -3.97 14.79
CA PRO A 35 -8.81 -3.89 13.86
C PRO A 35 -8.46 -3.18 12.55
N ILE A 36 -7.56 -2.19 12.58
CA ILE A 36 -7.09 -1.48 11.38
C ILE A 36 -6.37 -2.44 10.43
N VAL A 37 -5.42 -3.22 10.95
CA VAL A 37 -4.66 -4.20 10.16
C VAL A 37 -5.58 -5.31 9.63
N THR A 38 -6.56 -5.76 10.43
CA THR A 38 -7.57 -6.72 9.96
C THR A 38 -8.42 -6.15 8.82
N ALA A 39 -8.88 -4.90 8.93
CA ALA A 39 -9.66 -4.25 7.88
C ALA A 39 -8.85 -4.07 6.59
N LEU A 40 -7.59 -3.63 6.71
CA LEU A 40 -6.66 -3.55 5.58
C LEU A 40 -6.44 -4.92 4.94
N THR A 41 -6.35 -5.97 5.77
CA THR A 41 -6.20 -7.35 5.29
C THR A 41 -7.38 -7.76 4.44
N ALA A 42 -8.59 -7.58 4.94
CA ALA A 42 -9.81 -7.88 4.20
C ALA A 42 -9.86 -7.11 2.88
N LEU A 43 -9.56 -5.81 2.89
CA LEU A 43 -9.56 -4.98 1.68
C LEU A 43 -8.50 -5.44 0.66
N THR A 44 -7.31 -5.81 1.13
CA THR A 44 -6.23 -6.32 0.28
C THR A 44 -6.63 -7.63 -0.38
N VAL A 45 -7.28 -8.54 0.36
CA VAL A 45 -7.82 -9.78 -0.19
C VAL A 45 -8.92 -9.51 -1.21
N ILE A 46 -9.86 -8.60 -0.91
CA ILE A 46 -10.92 -8.21 -1.85
C ILE A 46 -10.32 -7.64 -3.15
N ALA A 47 -9.33 -6.76 -3.06
CA ALA A 47 -8.64 -6.21 -4.21
C ALA A 47 -7.81 -7.28 -4.97
N GLY A 48 -7.25 -8.24 -4.24
CA GLY A 48 -6.55 -9.41 -4.76
C GLY A 48 -7.48 -10.41 -5.47
N VAL A 49 -8.73 -10.55 -5.05
CA VAL A 49 -9.73 -11.38 -5.75
C VAL A 49 -10.30 -10.63 -6.95
N ALA A 50 -10.69 -9.36 -6.76
CA ALA A 50 -11.17 -8.49 -7.84
C ALA A 50 -10.15 -8.40 -8.99
N ALA A 51 -8.86 -8.53 -8.66
CA ALA A 51 -7.76 -8.65 -9.60
C ALA A 51 -7.91 -9.69 -10.69
N LEU A 52 -8.46 -10.84 -10.30
CA LEU A 52 -8.57 -12.03 -11.12
C LEU A 52 -9.85 -11.99 -11.97
N THR A 53 -10.75 -11.04 -11.69
CA THR A 53 -11.98 -10.85 -12.43
C THR A 53 -11.74 -10.14 -13.77
N ARG A 54 -12.61 -10.41 -14.75
CA ARG A 54 -12.59 -9.71 -16.05
C ARG A 54 -13.09 -8.26 -15.97
N SER A 55 -13.75 -7.88 -14.87
CA SER A 55 -14.31 -6.55 -14.70
C SER A 55 -13.21 -5.48 -14.57
N ARG A 56 -13.11 -4.60 -15.57
CA ARG A 56 -12.18 -3.45 -15.53
C ARG A 56 -12.57 -2.45 -14.43
N TRP A 57 -13.87 -2.28 -14.20
CA TRP A 57 -14.40 -1.38 -13.17
C TRP A 57 -14.09 -1.88 -11.76
N ALA A 58 -14.35 -3.16 -11.46
CA ALA A 58 -14.08 -3.73 -10.14
C ALA A 58 -12.59 -3.65 -9.79
N ARG A 59 -11.70 -3.93 -10.75
CA ARG A 59 -10.24 -3.79 -10.58
C ARG A 59 -9.81 -2.36 -10.30
N TRP A 60 -10.43 -1.40 -10.98
CA TRP A 60 -10.14 0.02 -10.78
C TRP A 60 -10.62 0.51 -9.41
N VAL A 61 -11.89 0.26 -9.05
CA VAL A 61 -12.47 0.70 -7.76
C VAL A 61 -11.69 0.11 -6.58
N THR A 62 -11.48 -1.20 -6.56
CA THR A 62 -10.77 -1.86 -5.46
C THR A 62 -9.33 -1.41 -5.35
N GLY A 63 -8.62 -1.21 -6.47
CA GLY A 63 -7.27 -0.65 -6.46
C GLY A 63 -7.22 0.80 -5.96
N ARG A 64 -8.25 1.60 -6.27
CA ARG A 64 -8.37 3.00 -5.80
C ARG A 64 -8.62 3.07 -4.30
N LEU A 65 -9.58 2.29 -3.82
CA LEU A 65 -9.88 2.22 -2.39
C LEU A 65 -8.67 1.72 -1.60
N LEU A 66 -8.02 0.65 -2.08
CA LEU A 66 -6.81 0.12 -1.43
C LEU A 66 -5.68 1.16 -1.38
N GLY A 67 -5.43 1.88 -2.48
CA GLY A 67 -4.42 2.94 -2.52
C GLY A 67 -4.70 4.06 -1.52
N VAL A 68 -5.94 4.53 -1.47
CA VAL A 68 -6.35 5.58 -0.51
C VAL A 68 -6.21 5.10 0.93
N VAL A 69 -6.65 3.87 1.25
CA VAL A 69 -6.58 3.32 2.61
C VAL A 69 -5.14 3.17 3.08
N VAL A 70 -4.26 2.61 2.24
CA VAL A 70 -2.82 2.53 2.59
C VAL A 70 -2.21 3.93 2.69
N GLY A 71 -2.62 4.86 1.81
CA GLY A 71 -2.16 6.24 1.89
C GLY A 71 -2.53 6.91 3.22
N ILE A 72 -3.77 6.72 3.69
CA ILE A 72 -4.23 7.19 5.00
C ILE A 72 -3.43 6.54 6.13
N GLU A 73 -3.19 5.23 6.06
CA GLU A 73 -2.40 4.51 7.07
C GLU A 73 -0.98 5.08 7.22
N LEU A 74 -0.29 5.34 6.11
CA LEU A 74 1.04 5.99 6.14
C LEU A 74 0.97 7.39 6.77
N LEU A 75 -0.07 8.16 6.46
CA LEU A 75 -0.25 9.49 7.07
C LEU A 75 -0.63 9.42 8.55
N LEU A 76 -1.38 8.39 8.97
CA LEU A 76 -1.68 8.15 10.38
C LEU A 76 -0.42 7.77 11.16
N SER A 77 0.47 6.95 10.59
CA SER A 77 1.79 6.68 11.17
C SER A 77 2.58 7.97 11.37
N VAL A 78 2.60 8.87 10.38
CA VAL A 78 3.24 10.18 10.49
C VAL A 78 2.57 11.04 11.58
N ALA A 79 1.24 11.08 11.63
CA ALA A 79 0.48 11.82 12.63
C ALA A 79 0.76 11.33 14.06
N ASP A 80 0.91 10.02 14.23
CA ASP A 80 1.21 9.38 15.51
C ASP A 80 2.58 9.82 16.07
N ARG A 81 3.59 9.97 15.19
CA ARG A 81 4.93 10.46 15.57
C ARG A 81 4.93 11.89 16.09
N PHE A 82 3.91 12.68 15.76
CA PHE A 82 3.74 14.04 16.25
C PHE A 82 2.69 14.15 17.37
N GLY A 83 2.22 13.01 17.90
CA GLY A 83 1.29 12.96 19.03
C GLY A 83 -0.15 13.34 18.69
N LEU A 84 -0.51 13.40 17.40
CA LEU A 84 -1.85 13.79 16.97
C LEU A 84 -2.92 12.73 17.29
N LEU A 85 -2.52 11.48 17.52
CA LEU A 85 -3.42 10.37 17.86
C LEU A 85 -3.55 10.14 19.37
N GLY A 86 -2.75 10.84 20.19
CA GLY A 86 -2.73 10.70 21.64
C GLY A 86 -1.32 10.64 22.21
N ALA A 87 -1.23 10.60 23.54
CA ALA A 87 0.03 10.49 24.25
C ALA A 87 0.62 9.07 24.15
N PRO A 88 1.95 8.90 24.30
CA PRO A 88 2.59 7.60 24.35
C PRO A 88 1.90 6.63 25.33
N GLY A 89 1.62 5.40 24.89
CA GLY A 89 0.95 4.38 25.68
C GLY A 89 -0.59 4.45 25.69
N ALA A 90 -1.21 5.44 25.04
CA ALA A 90 -2.65 5.46 24.87
C ALA A 90 -3.13 4.32 23.95
N PRO A 91 -4.38 3.83 24.10
CA PRO A 91 -4.91 2.78 23.24
C PRO A 91 -4.90 3.17 21.75
N GLY A 92 -4.25 2.35 20.91
CA GLY A 92 -4.15 2.59 19.48
C GLY A 92 -3.05 3.58 19.04
N VAL A 93 -2.22 4.05 19.98
CA VAL A 93 -1.03 4.87 19.72
C VAL A 93 0.21 3.98 19.67
N SER A 94 1.02 4.09 18.61
CA SER A 94 2.25 3.31 18.45
C SER A 94 3.44 3.98 19.13
N TRP A 95 3.62 5.28 18.89
CA TRP A 95 4.70 6.09 19.44
C TRP A 95 4.17 7.30 20.21
N GLY A 96 3.20 8.04 19.65
CA GLY A 96 2.58 9.20 20.30
C GLY A 96 3.48 10.42 20.49
N SER A 97 4.73 10.38 20.01
CA SER A 97 5.74 11.43 20.19
C SER A 97 6.97 11.18 19.34
N TRP A 98 7.69 12.26 19.03
CA TRP A 98 8.90 12.19 18.21
C TRP A 98 10.08 11.51 18.93
N PRO A 99 10.37 11.79 20.22
CA PRO A 99 11.42 11.07 20.96
C PRO A 99 11.18 9.56 21.07
N GLU A 100 9.95 9.14 21.34
CA GLU A 100 9.53 7.74 21.44
C GLU A 100 9.66 7.03 20.08
N PHE A 101 9.31 7.73 19.00
CA PHE A 101 9.57 7.25 17.65
C PHE A 101 11.07 7.09 17.37
N LEU A 102 11.91 8.08 17.71
CA LEU A 102 13.36 7.98 17.50
C LEU A 102 13.98 6.87 18.36
N ALA A 103 13.50 6.66 19.59
CA ALA A 103 13.90 5.54 20.42
C ALA A 103 13.58 4.21 19.76
N TYR A 104 12.37 4.09 19.17
CA TYR A 104 11.98 2.91 18.39
C TYR A 104 12.87 2.71 17.15
N VAL A 105 13.18 3.78 16.40
CA VAL A 105 14.12 3.69 15.27
C VAL A 105 15.51 3.22 15.73
N GLY A 106 15.95 3.64 16.91
CA GLY A 106 17.20 3.15 17.53
C GLY A 106 17.19 1.65 17.81
N VAL A 107 16.05 1.09 18.23
CA VAL A 107 15.88 -0.37 18.38
C VAL A 107 15.98 -1.08 17.03
N LEU A 108 15.40 -0.50 15.97
CA LEU A 108 15.44 -1.06 14.61
C LEU A 108 16.84 -1.00 13.98
N LEU A 109 17.67 -0.04 14.39
CA LEU A 109 19.01 0.19 13.85
C LEU A 109 20.06 0.13 14.96
N PRO A 110 20.27 -1.02 15.63
CA PRO A 110 21.12 -1.13 16.82
C PRO A 110 22.61 -0.82 16.55
N TRP A 111 23.02 -0.87 15.29
CA TRP A 111 24.38 -0.55 14.83
C TRP A 111 24.57 0.94 14.51
N ALA A 112 23.50 1.74 14.48
CA ALA A 112 23.55 3.13 14.03
C ALA A 112 23.78 4.10 15.22
N PRO A 113 24.73 5.05 15.13
CA PRO A 113 24.85 6.13 16.11
C PRO A 113 23.62 7.05 16.07
N GLY A 114 23.37 7.79 17.15
CA GLY A 114 22.16 8.61 17.32
C GLY A 114 21.88 9.61 16.18
N VAL A 115 22.92 10.13 15.51
CA VAL A 115 22.77 10.98 14.33
C VAL A 115 22.13 10.20 13.17
N LEU A 116 22.58 8.98 12.89
CA LEU A 116 22.00 8.14 11.83
C LEU A 116 20.58 7.69 12.17
N VAL A 117 20.28 7.42 13.44
CA VAL A 117 18.91 7.13 13.92
C VAL A 117 17.98 8.31 13.60
N THR A 118 18.41 9.52 13.93
CA THR A 118 17.63 10.75 13.66
C THR A 118 17.43 10.96 12.16
N VAL A 119 18.49 10.81 11.36
CA VAL A 119 18.42 10.95 9.90
C VAL A 119 17.47 9.90 9.30
N ALA A 120 17.57 8.64 9.72
CA ALA A 120 16.69 7.58 9.26
C ALA A 120 15.22 7.85 9.62
N GLY A 121 14.95 8.31 10.85
CA GLY A 121 13.61 8.70 11.30
C GLY A 121 13.01 9.83 10.47
N VAL A 122 13.81 10.86 10.14
CA VAL A 122 13.38 11.97 9.27
C VAL A 122 13.10 11.48 7.85
N ILE A 123 14.02 10.70 7.26
CA ILE A 123 13.84 10.16 5.91
C ILE A 123 12.58 9.29 5.82
N ALA A 124 12.37 8.39 6.80
CA ALA A 124 11.18 7.56 6.86
C ALA A 124 9.91 8.41 6.95
N THR A 125 9.89 9.44 7.80
CA THR A 125 8.74 10.32 7.98
C THR A 125 8.41 11.12 6.72
N VAL A 126 9.42 11.70 6.07
CA VAL A 126 9.23 12.43 4.80
C VAL A 126 8.78 11.49 3.69
N ALA A 127 9.36 10.29 3.60
CA ALA A 127 8.98 9.30 2.60
C ALA A 127 7.53 8.84 2.80
N GLU A 128 7.12 8.50 4.02
CA GLU A 128 5.73 8.12 4.31
C GLU A 128 4.75 9.25 4.03
N ALA A 129 5.07 10.48 4.44
CA ALA A 129 4.20 11.63 4.20
C ALA A 129 4.00 11.89 2.69
N ALA A 130 5.09 11.86 1.92
CA ALA A 130 5.05 12.04 0.48
C ALA A 130 4.31 10.90 -0.23
N LEU A 131 4.66 9.65 0.08
CA LEU A 131 4.06 8.48 -0.56
C LEU A 131 2.58 8.33 -0.17
N GLY A 132 2.23 8.56 1.10
CA GLY A 132 0.85 8.53 1.59
C GLY A 132 -0.03 9.56 0.87
N THR A 133 0.44 10.81 0.77
CA THR A 133 -0.26 11.87 0.03
C THR A 133 -0.42 11.51 -1.45
N LEU A 134 0.64 11.00 -2.09
CA LEU A 134 0.60 10.63 -3.51
C LEU A 134 -0.32 9.41 -3.77
N LEU A 135 -0.41 8.47 -2.85
CA LEU A 135 -1.33 7.34 -2.91
C LEU A 135 -2.80 7.80 -2.81
N ILE A 136 -3.08 8.87 -2.08
CA ILE A 136 -4.42 9.46 -2.02
C ILE A 136 -4.74 10.24 -3.32
N VAL A 137 -3.81 11.07 -3.81
CA VAL A 137 -4.11 12.06 -4.87
C VAL A 137 -4.27 11.46 -6.28
N GLY A 138 -3.61 10.36 -6.64
CA GLY A 138 -3.96 9.66 -7.90
C GLY A 138 -2.95 9.54 -9.05
N PRO A 139 -2.07 10.52 -9.33
CA PRO A 139 -1.50 10.63 -10.68
C PRO A 139 -0.33 9.68 -10.94
N LEU A 140 0.34 9.16 -9.90
CA LEU A 140 1.62 8.44 -10.02
C LEU A 140 1.62 7.05 -9.36
N TRP A 141 0.46 6.46 -9.11
CA TRP A 141 0.30 5.23 -8.31
C TRP A 141 1.12 4.03 -8.76
N ARG A 142 1.38 3.92 -10.07
CA ARG A 142 2.28 2.89 -10.62
C ARG A 142 3.67 2.95 -10.00
N TRP A 143 4.23 4.15 -9.84
CA TRP A 143 5.57 4.36 -9.27
C TRP A 143 5.52 4.45 -7.76
N VAL A 144 4.53 5.18 -7.24
CA VAL A 144 4.33 5.39 -5.80
C VAL A 144 4.13 4.05 -5.09
N GLY A 145 3.34 3.12 -5.64
CA GLY A 145 3.15 1.79 -5.04
C GLY A 145 4.45 0.96 -4.97
N LYS A 146 5.38 1.13 -5.93
CA LYS A 146 6.69 0.45 -5.86
C LYS A 146 7.61 1.08 -4.84
N LEU A 147 7.63 2.40 -4.77
CA LEU A 147 8.41 3.12 -3.77
C LEU A 147 7.91 2.81 -2.35
N ALA A 148 6.60 2.76 -2.16
CA ALA A 148 5.98 2.32 -0.92
C ALA A 148 6.33 0.85 -0.60
N ALA A 149 6.32 -0.05 -1.59
CA ALA A 149 6.76 -1.43 -1.39
C ALA A 149 8.23 -1.51 -0.93
N GLY A 150 9.10 -0.70 -1.55
CA GLY A 150 10.51 -0.61 -1.17
C GLY A 150 10.69 -0.08 0.25
N LEU A 151 9.97 0.97 0.63
CA LEU A 151 9.99 1.53 1.98
C LEU A 151 9.52 0.51 3.03
N LEU A 152 8.39 -0.15 2.79
CA LEU A 152 7.86 -1.19 3.69
C LEU A 152 8.79 -2.41 3.77
N LEU A 153 9.49 -2.74 2.68
CA LEU A 153 10.50 -3.79 2.68
C LEU A 153 11.71 -3.40 3.55
N CYS A 154 12.15 -2.13 3.53
CA CYS A 154 13.17 -1.64 4.45
C CYS A 154 12.72 -1.80 5.91
N PHE A 155 11.46 -1.49 6.23
CA PHE A 155 10.92 -1.74 7.57
C PHE A 155 10.89 -3.22 7.91
N LEU A 156 10.44 -4.09 7.00
CA LEU A 156 10.43 -5.53 7.23
C LEU A 156 11.83 -6.07 7.53
N ILE A 157 12.84 -5.67 6.75
CA ILE A 157 14.23 -6.08 6.93
C ILE A 157 14.79 -5.60 8.27
N ALA A 158 14.41 -4.39 8.71
CA ALA A 158 14.83 -3.86 9.99
C ALA A 158 14.10 -4.53 11.17
N MET A 159 12.78 -4.73 11.07
CA MET A 159 11.93 -5.23 12.16
C MET A 159 12.17 -6.70 12.47
N LEU A 160 12.28 -7.55 11.44
CA LEU A 160 12.34 -9.00 11.61
C LEU A 160 13.51 -9.45 12.53
N PRO A 161 14.75 -8.95 12.39
CA PRO A 161 15.84 -9.32 13.28
C PRO A 161 15.86 -8.56 14.62
N THR A 162 15.15 -7.45 14.77
CA THR A 162 15.25 -6.57 15.96
C THR A 162 14.08 -6.72 16.92
N VAL A 163 12.86 -6.40 16.47
CA VAL A 163 11.63 -6.50 17.26
C VAL A 163 10.92 -7.84 17.08
N GLY A 164 11.35 -8.63 16.09
CA GLY A 164 10.95 -10.02 15.92
C GLY A 164 9.63 -10.22 15.17
N PHE A 165 9.27 -11.50 15.04
CA PHE A 165 8.13 -11.95 14.23
C PHE A 165 6.78 -11.41 14.72
N ALA A 166 6.56 -11.34 16.04
CA ALA A 166 5.30 -10.90 16.61
C ALA A 166 4.94 -9.46 16.20
N GLU A 167 5.92 -8.56 16.20
CA GLU A 167 5.69 -7.16 15.80
C GLU A 167 5.50 -7.02 14.29
N VAL A 168 6.21 -7.82 13.48
CA VAL A 168 5.96 -7.88 12.02
C VAL A 168 4.51 -8.30 11.72
N VAL A 169 3.96 -9.25 12.49
CA VAL A 169 2.55 -9.65 12.38
C VAL A 169 1.62 -8.55 12.88
N ARG A 170 1.92 -7.93 14.03
CA ARG A 170 1.08 -6.89 14.65
C ARG A 170 0.87 -5.69 13.73
N TYR A 171 1.93 -5.25 13.04
CA TYR A 171 1.87 -4.16 12.06
C TYR A 171 1.42 -4.63 10.65
N GLY A 172 1.36 -5.94 10.40
CA GLY A 172 0.93 -6.49 9.11
C GLY A 172 1.82 -6.12 7.92
N VAL A 173 3.10 -5.79 8.14
CA VAL A 173 4.00 -5.17 7.15
C VAL A 173 4.11 -5.98 5.86
N VAL A 174 4.22 -7.31 5.96
CA VAL A 174 4.30 -8.23 4.81
C VAL A 174 3.06 -8.09 3.90
N LEU A 175 1.90 -7.92 4.52
CA LEU A 175 0.65 -7.76 3.81
C LEU A 175 0.52 -6.37 3.16
N GLN A 176 1.00 -5.33 3.84
CA GLN A 176 1.04 -3.97 3.30
C GLN A 176 1.89 -3.92 2.03
N ILE A 177 3.02 -4.65 1.97
CA ILE A 177 3.84 -4.78 0.75
C ILE A 177 2.99 -5.35 -0.40
N GLY A 178 2.23 -6.42 -0.15
CA GLY A 178 1.30 -6.98 -1.14
C GLY A 178 0.26 -5.97 -1.61
N ALA A 179 -0.32 -5.21 -0.67
CA ALA A 179 -1.32 -4.19 -0.96
C ALA A 179 -0.80 -3.12 -1.92
N VAL A 180 0.35 -2.49 -1.63
CA VAL A 180 0.90 -1.42 -2.46
C VAL A 180 1.42 -1.93 -3.81
N LEU A 181 1.83 -3.19 -3.91
CA LEU A 181 2.17 -3.82 -5.19
C LEU A 181 0.93 -4.09 -6.06
N ILE A 182 -0.19 -4.48 -5.46
CA ILE A 182 -1.49 -4.57 -6.15
C ILE A 182 -1.92 -3.19 -6.67
N VAL A 183 -1.75 -2.13 -5.86
CA VAL A 183 -2.01 -0.74 -6.27
C VAL A 183 -1.10 -0.33 -7.44
N SER A 184 0.19 -0.65 -7.36
CA SER A 184 1.18 -0.36 -8.43
C SER A 184 0.80 -1.00 -9.76
N ALA A 185 0.27 -2.24 -9.76
CA ALA A 185 -0.17 -2.92 -10.97
C ALA A 185 -1.39 -2.25 -11.65
N ARG A 186 -2.10 -1.33 -10.97
CA ARG A 186 -3.42 -0.82 -11.39
C ARG A 186 -3.57 0.69 -11.47
N GLY A 187 -2.51 1.44 -11.23
CA GLY A 187 -2.53 2.90 -11.18
C GLY A 187 -2.96 3.66 -12.44
N SER A 188 -3.34 3.01 -13.55
CA SER A 188 -3.74 3.67 -14.79
C SER A 188 -5.24 3.58 -15.07
N TRP A 189 -5.86 4.73 -15.31
CA TRP A 189 -7.19 4.88 -15.93
C TRP A 189 -7.32 3.94 -17.16
N PRO A 190 -8.48 3.31 -17.39
CA PRO A 190 -8.77 2.73 -18.69
C PRO A 190 -8.87 3.92 -19.65
N ARG A 191 -7.81 4.20 -20.42
CA ARG A 191 -7.90 5.17 -21.53
C ARG A 191 -9.19 4.86 -22.27
N ARG A 192 -10.09 5.86 -22.39
CA ARG A 192 -11.21 5.73 -23.33
C ARG A 192 -10.56 5.34 -24.65
N ASP A 193 -10.92 4.18 -25.17
CA ASP A 193 -10.37 3.72 -26.44
C ASP A 193 -10.93 4.65 -27.53
N HIS A 194 -10.29 5.81 -27.75
CA HIS A 194 -10.65 6.73 -28.83
C HIS A 194 -10.56 6.05 -30.20
N ARG A 195 -9.85 4.91 -30.29
CA ARG A 195 -9.86 4.03 -31.46
C ARG A 195 -11.20 3.31 -31.64
N ALA A 196 -11.88 2.92 -30.58
CA ALA A 196 -13.20 2.29 -30.66
C ALA A 196 -14.28 3.32 -31.06
N GLU A 197 -14.17 4.56 -30.57
CA GLU A 197 -15.02 5.68 -31.02
C GLU A 197 -14.73 6.08 -32.48
N ALA A 198 -13.45 6.11 -32.88
CA ALA A 198 -13.06 6.42 -34.26
C ALA A 198 -13.55 5.33 -35.24
N ASP A 199 -13.37 4.05 -34.92
CA ASP A 199 -13.85 2.93 -35.77
C ASP A 199 -15.40 2.87 -35.80
N ALA A 200 -16.06 3.17 -34.68
CA ALA A 200 -17.53 3.30 -34.64
C ALA A 200 -18.06 4.50 -35.43
N SER A 201 -17.29 5.60 -35.51
CA SER A 201 -17.64 6.77 -36.34
C SER A 201 -17.44 6.51 -37.83
N GLN A 202 -16.41 5.72 -38.21
CA GLN A 202 -16.15 5.32 -39.59
C GLN A 202 -17.12 4.25 -40.11
N ARG A 203 -17.69 3.43 -39.23
CA ARG A 203 -18.68 2.40 -39.58
C ARG A 203 -20.12 2.90 -39.64
N ARG A 204 -20.39 4.19 -39.37
CA ARG A 204 -21.74 4.72 -39.61
C ARG A 204 -22.03 4.64 -41.11
N PRO A 205 -23.10 3.95 -41.54
CA PRO A 205 -23.51 3.97 -42.93
C PRO A 205 -23.75 5.43 -43.32
N ILE A 206 -23.13 5.88 -44.41
CA ILE A 206 -23.46 7.16 -45.02
C ILE A 206 -24.95 7.08 -45.36
N ASP A 207 -25.78 7.81 -44.63
CA ASP A 207 -27.20 7.91 -44.86
C ASP A 207 -27.44 8.56 -46.22
N ARG A 208 -27.62 7.73 -47.26
CA ARG A 208 -27.87 8.17 -48.63
C ARG A 208 -29.30 8.69 -48.84
N SER A 209 -30.14 8.75 -47.79
CA SER A 209 -31.54 9.21 -47.91
C SER A 209 -31.71 10.74 -48.00
N ARG A 210 -30.62 11.51 -47.91
CA ARG A 210 -30.65 12.99 -47.99
C ARG A 210 -30.12 13.59 -49.30
N ALA A 211 -29.86 12.77 -50.31
CA ALA A 211 -29.52 13.24 -51.65
C ALA A 211 -30.69 12.93 -52.61
N GLY A 212 -31.79 13.66 -52.43
CA GLY A 212 -32.95 13.67 -53.32
C GLY A 212 -33.26 15.09 -53.73
#